data_AF-A0A357TDQ5-F1
#
_entry.id   AF-A0A357TDQ5-F1
#
_cell.length_a   1.000
_cell.length_b   1.000
_cell.length_c   1.000
_cell.angle_alpha   90.00
_cell.angle_beta   90.00
_cell.angle_gamma   90.00
#
_symmetry.space_group_name_H-M   'P 1'
#
loop_
_entity.id
_entity.type
_entity.pdbx_description
1 polymer ?
#
loop_
_entity_poly.entity_id
_entity_poly.type
_entity_poly.pdbx_seq_one_letter_code
_entity_poly.pdbx_strand_id
1 'polypeptide(L)' 'MESISPKAIVLSAGTFPYAEIPSAGLLERLAKRDVPLFNTLEDGGVEIVIRLGGLWQVVSMTGRLAMGGGSAAE' A
#
# COMPACT_ATOMS: atom_id res chain seq x y z
N MET A 1 10.36 -13.57 -6.26
CA MET A 1 9.44 -12.63 -6.94
C MET A 1 9.33 -12.87 -8.44
N GLU A 2 10.31 -13.50 -9.09
CA GLU A 2 10.21 -13.86 -10.52
C GLU A 2 8.98 -14.73 -10.83
N SER A 3 8.48 -15.53 -9.88
CA SER A 3 7.26 -16.31 -10.05
C SER A 3 5.95 -15.51 -10.08
N ILE A 4 5.94 -14.23 -9.67
CA ILE A 4 4.70 -13.46 -9.50
C ILE A 4 4.64 -12.16 -10.29
N SER A 5 5.75 -11.74 -10.95
CA SER A 5 5.84 -10.57 -11.85
C SER A 5 4.86 -9.44 -11.51
N PRO A 6 4.98 -8.82 -10.32
CA PRO A 6 3.95 -7.94 -9.80
C PRO A 6 3.92 -6.62 -10.58
N LYS A 7 2.72 -6.07 -10.74
CA LYS A 7 2.53 -4.77 -11.39
C LYS A 7 2.54 -3.58 -10.41
N ALA A 8 2.41 -3.84 -9.12
CA ALA A 8 2.60 -2.90 -8.02
C ALA A 8 2.95 -3.67 -6.75
N ILE A 9 3.58 -2.99 -5.80
CA ILE A 9 3.95 -3.53 -4.49
C ILE A 9 3.39 -2.58 -3.44
N VAL A 10 2.64 -3.12 -2.48
CA VAL A 10 2.13 -2.37 -1.31
C VAL A 10 2.78 -2.95 -0.07
N LEU A 11 3.51 -2.11 0.66
CA LEU A 11 4.03 -2.42 1.98
C LEU A 11 3.04 -1.91 3.01
N SER A 12 2.34 -2.83 3.67
CA SER A 12 1.61 -2.52 4.88
C SER A 12 2.61 -2.46 6.03
N ALA A 13 2.80 -1.27 6.59
CA ALA A 13 3.68 -1.04 7.72
C ALA A 13 2.86 -0.47 8.89
N GLY A 14 2.89 -1.17 10.02
CA GLY A 14 2.31 -0.72 11.28
C GLY A 14 3.36 -0.02 12.14
N THR A 15 2.95 0.97 12.94
CA THR A 15 3.83 1.66 13.90
C THR A 15 3.99 0.88 15.21
N PHE A 16 3.16 -0.12 15.49
CA PHE A 16 3.27 -0.94 16.70
C PHE A 16 2.67 -2.34 16.55
N PRO A 17 3.39 -3.41 16.97
CA PRO A 17 4.76 -3.39 17.51
C PRO A 17 5.82 -3.19 16.40
N TYR A 18 6.94 -2.54 16.75
CA TYR A 18 8.07 -2.17 15.89
C TYR A 18 8.72 -3.30 15.06
N ALA A 19 8.28 -4.54 15.21
CA ALA A 19 8.72 -5.70 14.43
C ALA A 19 8.26 -5.66 12.96
N GLU A 20 7.36 -4.73 12.61
CA GLU A 20 6.69 -4.66 11.30
C GLU A 20 7.20 -3.51 10.40
N ILE A 21 8.28 -2.81 10.79
CA ILE A 21 8.90 -1.79 9.96
C ILE A 21 9.80 -2.47 8.89
N PRO A 22 9.59 -2.19 7.59
CA PRO A 22 10.45 -2.72 6.53
C PRO A 22 11.92 -2.31 6.75
N SER A 23 12.85 -3.25 6.62
CA SER A 23 14.28 -2.92 6.73
C SER A 23 14.73 -2.03 5.58
N ALA A 24 15.69 -1.12 5.84
CA ALA A 24 16.25 -0.23 4.82
C ALA A 24 16.76 -1.00 3.58
N GLY A 25 17.46 -2.12 3.80
CA GLY A 25 17.94 -2.97 2.70
C GLY A 25 16.82 -3.68 1.92
N LEU A 26 15.63 -3.89 2.50
CA LEU A 26 14.46 -4.34 1.74
C LEU A 26 13.94 -3.19 0.87
N LEU A 27 13.76 -2.00 1.44
CA LEU A 27 13.29 -0.82 0.71
C LEU A 27 14.19 -0.48 -0.48
N GLU A 28 15.51 -0.50 -0.31
CA GLU A 28 16.47 -0.27 -1.40
C GLU A 28 16.36 -1.34 -2.52
N ARG A 29 16.15 -2.60 -2.16
CA ARG A 29 15.98 -3.69 -3.14
C ARG A 29 14.66 -3.60 -3.88
N LEU A 30 13.62 -3.07 -3.25
CA LEU A 30 12.31 -2.85 -3.88
C LEU A 30 12.32 -1.59 -4.76
N ALA A 31 12.94 -0.50 -4.30
CA ALA A 31 13.08 0.75 -5.06
C ALA A 31 13.92 0.60 -6.35
N LYS A 32 14.85 -0.37 -6.39
CA LYS A 32 15.62 -0.71 -7.60
C LYS A 32 14.79 -1.44 -8.66
N ARG A 33 13.52 -1.76 -8.38
CA ARG A 33 12.62 -2.39 -9.36
C ARG A 33 11.85 -1.32 -10.10
N ASP A 34 11.64 -1.53 -11.39
CA ASP A 34 10.75 -0.71 -12.22
C ASP A 34 9.27 -1.07 -11.97
N VAL A 35 8.88 -1.12 -10.70
CA VAL A 35 7.53 -1.47 -10.24
C VAL A 35 7.10 -0.45 -9.19
N PRO A 36 5.91 0.16 -9.30
CA PRO A 36 5.39 1.09 -8.31
C PRO A 36 5.39 0.48 -6.90
N LEU A 37 5.95 1.22 -5.94
CA LEU A 37 6.01 0.87 -4.52
C LEU A 37 5.19 1.87 -3.71
N PHE A 38 4.26 1.35 -2.90
CA PHE A 38 3.42 2.12 -1.97
C PHE A 38 3.71 1.68 -0.54
N ASN A 39 3.74 2.62 0.40
CA ASN A 39 4.05 2.37 1.80
C ASN A 39 2.98 2.99 2.69
N THR A 40 2.15 2.17 3.35
CA THR A 40 1.02 2.68 4.15
C THR A 40 1.45 3.54 5.34
N LEU A 41 2.72 3.49 5.75
CA LEU A 41 3.26 4.37 6.80
C LEU A 41 3.36 5.83 6.32
N GLU A 42 3.74 6.04 5.06
CA GLU A 42 3.92 7.37 4.45
C GLU A 42 2.68 7.79 3.65
N ASP A 43 2.09 6.83 2.94
CA ASP A 43 0.92 7.01 2.09
C ASP A 43 -0.41 7.01 2.85
N GLY A 44 -0.40 6.61 4.12
CA GLY A 44 -1.61 6.32 4.87
C GLY A 44 -2.35 5.13 4.26
N GLY A 45 -3.63 5.32 3.92
CA GLY A 45 -4.39 4.30 3.21
C GLY A 45 -3.92 4.10 1.77
N VAL A 46 -4.05 2.89 1.24
CA VAL A 46 -3.85 2.61 -0.20
C VAL A 46 -5.13 1.99 -0.74
N GLU A 47 -5.71 2.62 -1.75
CA GLU A 47 -6.92 2.12 -2.42
C GLU A 47 -6.52 1.33 -3.67
N ILE A 48 -7.05 0.12 -3.79
CA ILE A 48 -6.91 -0.72 -4.98
C ILE A 48 -8.27 -0.81 -5.66
N VAL A 49 -8.41 -0.13 -6.80
CA VAL A 49 -9.64 -0.16 -7.60
C VAL A 49 -9.52 -1.27 -8.64
N ILE A 50 -10.34 -2.30 -8.54
CA ILE A 50 -10.40 -3.40 -9.51
C ILE A 50 -11.69 -3.24 -10.32
N ARG A 51 -11.56 -3.15 -11.65
CA ARG A 51 -12.69 -3.04 -12.57
C ARG A 51 -12.79 -4.28 -13.45
N LEU A 52 -13.99 -4.55 -13.95
CA LEU A 52 -14.22 -5.56 -14.99
C LEU A 52 -13.36 -5.23 -16.23
N GLY A 53 -12.88 -6.27 -16.92
CA GLY A 53 -12.00 -6.13 -18.08
C GLY A 53 -10.50 -6.03 -17.76
N GLY A 54 -10.10 -6.30 -16.51
CA GLY A 54 -8.69 -6.34 -16.11
C GLY A 54 -8.05 -4.96 -15.92
N LEU A 55 -8.85 -3.90 -15.95
CA LEU A 55 -8.44 -2.56 -15.57
C LEU A 55 -8.34 -2.48 -14.04
N TRP A 56 -7.22 -2.01 -13.54
CA TRP A 56 -7.00 -1.83 -12.11
C TRP A 56 -6.12 -0.61 -11.89
N GLN A 57 -6.26 0.01 -10.73
CA GLN A 57 -5.51 1.20 -10.32
C GLN A 57 -5.13 1.09 -8.85
N VAL A 58 -3.96 1.61 -8.49
CA VAL A 58 -3.55 1.78 -7.09
C VAL A 58 -3.39 3.27 -6.83
N VAL A 59 -4.02 3.77 -5.77
CA VAL A 59 -4.03 5.18 -5.41
C VAL A 59 -3.62 5.32 -3.95
N SER A 60 -2.60 6.14 -3.71
CA SER A 60 -2.24 6.57 -2.35
C SER A 60 -3.30 7.51 -1.81
N MET A 61 -3.70 7.32 -0.56
CA MET A 61 -4.67 8.17 0.13
C MET A 61 -3.99 9.27 0.95
N THR A 62 -2.71 9.57 0.70
CA THR A 62 -2.00 10.66 1.40
C THR A 62 -2.82 11.94 1.40
N GLY A 63 -3.05 12.51 2.58
CA GLY A 63 -3.82 13.74 2.75
C GLY A 63 -5.35 13.59 2.58
N ARG A 64 -5.87 12.37 2.37
CA ARG A 64 -7.31 12.10 2.44
C ARG A 64 -7.68 11.59 3.82
N LEU A 65 -8.71 12.18 4.42
CA LEU A 65 -9.34 11.62 5.61
C LEU A 65 -10.02 10.30 5.21
N ALA A 66 -9.74 9.23 5.97
CA ALA A 66 -10.56 8.03 5.87
C ALA A 66 -11.99 8.42 6.20
N MET A 67 -12.92 8.34 5.23
CA MET A 67 -14.33 8.44 5.55
C MET A 67 -14.66 7.24 6.42
N GLY A 68 -14.78 7.46 7.73
CA GLY A 68 -15.29 6.47 8.66
C GLY A 68 -16.61 5.93 8.11
N GLY A 69 -16.71 4.61 7.96
CA GLY A 69 -17.98 3.96 7.67
C GLY A 69 -19.00 4.42 8.72
N GLY A 70 -20.07 5.06 8.26
CA GLY A 70 -20.99 5.76 9.15
C GLY A 70 -21.76 4.84 10.10
N SER A 71 -21.88 5.35 11.34
CA SER A 71 -22.98 5.19 12.30
C SER A 71 -23.17 3.84 13.00
N ALA A 72 -22.83 3.81 14.29
CA ALA A 72 -23.80 3.38 15.30
C ALA A 72 -24.07 4.59 16.19
N ALA A 73 -25.29 5.12 16.10
CA ALA A 73 -25.88 5.94 17.12
C ALA A 73 -26.03 5.10 18.40
N GLU A 74 -25.70 5.68 19.55
CA GLU A 74 -26.48 5.65 20.80
C GLU A 74 -25.88 6.65 21.80
#